data_AF-A0A359ECF7-F1
#
_entry.id   AF-A0A359ECF7-F1
#
_cell.length_a   1.000
_cell.length_b   1.000
_cell.length_c   1.000
_cell.angle_alpha   90.00
_cell.angle_beta   90.00
_cell.angle_gamma   90.00
#
_symmetry.space_group_name_H-M   'P 1'
#
loop_
_entity.id
_entity.type
_entity.pdbx_description
1 polymer ?
#
loop_
_entity_poly.entity_id
_entity_poly.type
_entity_poly.pdbx_seq_one_letter_code
_entity_poly.pdbx_strand_id
1 'polypeptide(L)'
;MVNSLEIRAKKLGVLIRDARTRFSKESTDCAQAMGVSVEKFVAFENGEQAPSLPELEALSYFLDIPVEHFLGRKSINTNQTEQSKLHQLENLLPLRNRIIGVMLRKARIEAGISFEELGKHVEVKPEQIKAFETGTFAVPLPELEMICLALNLSMREFQDQQGPIGKWALQKKSVDGFLELPPDMQQFISKPINLPYLELAQRLSEMSVDRLRSVAEGLLEITL
;
A
#
# COMPACT_ATOMS: atom_id res chain seq x y z
N MET A 1 -35.76 22.78 21.51
CA MET A 1 -35.84 21.37 21.10
C MET A 1 -34.91 21.24 19.90
N VAL A 2 -33.74 20.61 20.03
CA VAL A 2 -32.78 20.57 18.91
C VAL A 2 -33.30 19.58 17.87
N ASN A 3 -33.45 20.04 16.63
CA ASN A 3 -33.97 19.24 15.53
C ASN A 3 -32.94 18.16 15.14
N SER A 4 -33.29 16.88 15.30
CA SER A 4 -32.40 15.74 15.01
C SER A 4 -31.86 15.75 13.57
N LEU A 5 -32.66 16.27 12.63
CA LEU A 5 -32.27 16.42 11.22
C LEU A 5 -31.17 17.47 11.03
N GLU A 6 -31.25 18.60 11.74
CA GLU A 6 -30.23 19.67 11.68
C GLU A 6 -28.89 19.19 12.26
N ILE A 7 -28.91 18.45 13.38
CA ILE A 7 -27.69 17.86 13.94
C ILE A 7 -27.05 16.90 12.93
N ARG A 8 -27.85 16.07 12.25
CA ARG A 8 -27.35 15.13 11.24
C ARG A 8 -26.77 15.83 10.03
N ALA A 9 -27.40 16.91 9.55
CA ALA A 9 -26.91 17.73 8.46
C ALA A 9 -25.58 18.41 8.81
N LYS A 10 -25.45 18.98 10.01
CA LYS A 10 -24.18 19.55 10.51
C LYS A 10 -23.07 18.51 10.60
N LYS A 11 -23.35 17.31 11.13
CA LYS A 11 -22.39 16.20 11.14
C LYS A 11 -21.96 15.78 9.73
N LEU A 12 -22.91 15.73 8.79
CA LEU A 12 -22.62 15.40 7.40
C LEU A 12 -21.69 16.44 6.77
N GLY A 13 -21.99 17.73 6.97
CA GLY A 13 -21.16 18.83 6.46
C GLY A 13 -19.73 18.78 6.99
N VAL A 14 -19.55 18.46 8.28
CA VAL A 14 -18.22 18.23 8.87
C VAL A 14 -17.48 17.08 8.18
N LEU A 15 -18.15 15.95 7.92
CA LEU A 15 -17.53 14.81 7.23
C LEU A 15 -17.18 15.14 5.77
N ILE A 16 -18.04 15.87 5.05
CA ILE A 16 -17.78 16.32 3.68
C ILE A 16 -16.53 17.22 3.65
N ARG A 17 -16.46 18.17 4.58
CA ARG A 17 -15.31 19.09 4.69
C ARG A 17 -14.03 18.39 5.09
N ASP A 18 -14.09 17.48 6.05
CA ASP A 18 -12.95 16.67 6.47
C ASP A 18 -12.43 15.83 5.28
N ALA A 19 -13.31 15.12 4.58
CA ALA A 19 -12.96 14.35 3.40
C ALA A 19 -12.31 15.24 2.31
N ARG A 20 -12.96 16.35 1.93
CA ARG A 20 -12.43 17.26 0.91
C ARG A 20 -11.03 17.79 1.26
N THR A 21 -10.87 18.31 2.48
CA THR A 21 -9.59 18.90 2.91
C THR A 21 -8.50 17.85 3.03
N ARG A 22 -8.84 16.64 3.47
CA ARG A 22 -7.90 15.51 3.55
C ARG A 22 -7.35 15.10 2.18
N PHE A 23 -8.17 15.12 1.13
CA PHE A 23 -7.71 14.84 -0.23
C PHE A 23 -7.22 16.10 -0.97
N SER A 24 -7.04 17.23 -0.25
CA SER A 24 -6.58 18.51 -0.78
C SER A 24 -7.36 18.93 -2.04
N LYS A 25 -8.69 18.74 -2.02
CA LYS A 25 -9.58 19.12 -3.12
C LYS A 25 -10.18 20.50 -2.88
N GLU A 26 -10.34 21.25 -3.96
CA GLU A 26 -11.04 22.53 -3.94
C GLU A 26 -12.55 22.32 -3.87
N SER A 27 -13.26 23.27 -3.26
CA SER A 27 -14.74 23.23 -3.19
C SER A 27 -15.37 23.26 -4.59
N THR A 28 -14.71 23.88 -5.57
CA THR A 28 -15.12 23.91 -6.98
C THR A 28 -15.14 22.52 -7.60
N ASP A 29 -14.10 21.73 -7.36
CA ASP A 29 -13.94 20.40 -7.95
C ASP A 29 -14.99 19.43 -7.37
N CYS A 30 -15.21 19.50 -6.06
CA CYS A 30 -16.23 18.70 -5.40
C CYS A 30 -17.64 19.09 -5.84
N ALA A 31 -17.93 20.39 -6.00
CA ALA A 31 -19.21 20.85 -6.52
C ALA A 31 -19.46 20.33 -7.95
N GLN A 32 -18.45 20.42 -8.82
CA GLN A 32 -18.52 19.90 -10.19
C GLN A 32 -18.73 18.37 -10.21
N ALA A 33 -18.00 17.62 -9.38
CA ALA A 33 -18.14 16.17 -9.26
C ALA A 33 -19.55 15.75 -8.84
N MET A 34 -20.17 16.52 -7.94
CA MET A 34 -21.54 16.30 -7.46
C MET A 34 -22.61 16.81 -8.44
N GLY A 35 -22.24 17.56 -9.49
CA GLY A 35 -23.18 18.18 -10.41
C GLY A 35 -23.98 19.34 -9.79
N VAL A 36 -23.39 20.07 -8.83
CA VAL A 36 -24.02 21.18 -8.12
C VAL A 36 -23.22 22.48 -8.24
N SER A 37 -23.82 23.61 -7.88
CA SER A 37 -23.09 24.88 -7.78
C SER A 37 -22.18 24.91 -6.56
N VAL A 38 -21.14 25.75 -6.59
CA VAL A 38 -20.19 25.90 -5.49
C VAL A 38 -20.89 26.40 -4.22
N GLU A 39 -21.86 27.30 -4.36
CA GLU A 39 -22.66 27.83 -3.26
C GLU A 39 -23.47 26.72 -2.58
N LYS A 40 -24.08 25.84 -3.37
CA LYS A 40 -24.83 24.68 -2.85
C LYS A 40 -23.90 23.69 -2.14
N PHE A 41 -22.71 23.45 -2.68
CA PHE A 41 -21.69 22.62 -2.04
C PHE A 41 -21.22 23.21 -0.69
N VAL A 42 -20.94 24.52 -0.64
CA VAL A 42 -20.57 25.20 0.62
C VAL A 42 -21.70 25.13 1.64
N ALA A 43 -22.96 25.26 1.21
CA ALA A 43 -24.11 25.05 2.09
C ALA A 43 -24.20 23.62 2.65
N PHE A 44 -23.75 22.61 1.89
CA PHE A 44 -23.59 21.25 2.40
C PHE A 44 -22.50 21.16 3.47
N GLU A 45 -21.31 21.72 3.23
CA GLU A 45 -20.20 21.72 4.21
C GLU A 45 -20.57 22.44 5.51
N ASN A 46 -21.35 23.52 5.39
CA ASN A 46 -21.86 24.25 6.53
C ASN A 46 -23.03 23.53 7.23
N GLY A 47 -23.59 22.47 6.65
CA GLY A 47 -24.78 21.77 7.16
C GLY A 47 -26.04 22.63 7.17
N GLU A 48 -26.12 23.61 6.28
CA GLU A 48 -27.32 24.44 6.01
C GLU A 48 -28.28 23.71 5.09
N GLN A 49 -27.72 22.92 4.16
CA GLN A 49 -28.43 21.97 3.32
C GLN A 49 -27.77 20.59 3.46
N ALA A 50 -28.47 19.54 3.04
CA ALA A 50 -27.92 18.19 2.96
C ALA A 50 -27.92 17.71 1.50
N PRO A 51 -26.85 17.05 1.04
CA PRO A 51 -26.86 16.41 -0.26
C PRO A 51 -27.82 15.21 -0.27
N SER A 52 -28.34 14.90 -1.45
CA SER A 52 -28.97 13.63 -1.77
C SER A 52 -27.94 12.49 -1.77
N LEU A 53 -28.41 11.24 -1.72
CA LEU A 53 -27.54 10.08 -1.79
C LEU A 53 -26.72 10.03 -3.10
N PRO A 54 -27.28 10.25 -4.30
CA PRO A 54 -26.50 10.25 -5.54
C PRO A 54 -25.43 11.34 -5.59
N GLU A 55 -25.74 12.55 -5.09
CA GLU A 55 -24.75 13.63 -4.97
C GLU A 55 -23.59 13.18 -4.05
N LEU A 56 -23.90 12.49 -2.95
CA LEU A 56 -22.90 11.98 -2.01
C LEU A 56 -22.09 10.79 -2.56
N GLU A 57 -22.72 9.92 -3.34
CA GLU A 57 -22.07 8.81 -4.05
C GLU A 57 -21.11 9.34 -5.13
N ALA A 58 -21.51 10.38 -5.88
CA ALA A 58 -20.64 11.03 -6.85
C ALA A 58 -19.42 11.68 -6.19
N LEU A 59 -19.60 12.33 -5.04
CA LEU A 59 -18.49 12.85 -4.24
C LEU A 59 -17.58 11.71 -3.73
N SER A 60 -18.18 10.64 -3.23
CA SER A 60 -17.48 9.44 -2.74
C SER A 60 -16.62 8.80 -3.83
N TYR A 61 -17.16 8.66 -5.04
CA TYR A 61 -16.43 8.19 -6.22
C TYR A 61 -15.28 9.13 -6.59
N PHE A 62 -15.53 10.44 -6.63
CA PHE A 62 -14.50 11.43 -6.96
C PHE A 62 -13.35 11.52 -5.95
N LEU A 63 -13.67 11.34 -4.65
CA LEU A 63 -12.70 11.36 -3.57
C LEU A 63 -12.05 10.00 -3.29
N ASP A 64 -12.43 8.94 -4.02
CA ASP A 64 -11.97 7.57 -3.83
C ASP A 64 -12.13 7.08 -2.37
N ILE A 65 -13.31 7.34 -1.78
CA ILE A 65 -13.67 6.87 -0.43
C ILE A 65 -15.03 6.18 -0.43
N PRO A 66 -15.25 5.13 0.38
CA PRO A 66 -16.56 4.48 0.46
C PRO A 66 -17.65 5.41 1.01
N VAL A 67 -18.85 5.38 0.41
CA VAL A 67 -20.00 6.22 0.81
C VAL A 67 -20.40 6.01 2.28
N GLU A 68 -20.12 4.83 2.84
CA GLU A 68 -20.37 4.49 4.25
C GLU A 68 -19.66 5.41 5.24
N HIS A 69 -18.56 6.07 4.81
CA HIS A 69 -17.89 7.10 5.57
C HIS A 69 -18.87 8.21 5.99
N PHE A 70 -19.65 8.71 5.04
CA PHE A 70 -20.62 9.78 5.25
C PHE A 70 -21.91 9.30 5.93
N LEU A 71 -22.19 8.00 5.89
CA LEU A 71 -23.35 7.38 6.53
C LEU A 71 -23.14 7.05 8.02
N GLY A 72 -21.96 7.34 8.58
CA GLY A 72 -21.67 7.21 10.00
C GLY A 72 -21.34 5.80 10.48
N ARG A 73 -21.02 4.88 9.56
CA ARG A 73 -20.68 3.47 9.90
C ARG A 73 -19.17 3.22 10.04
N LYS A 74 -18.31 4.07 9.47
CA LYS A 74 -16.84 4.00 9.63
C LYS A 74 -16.21 5.40 9.60
N SER A 75 -15.65 5.85 10.71
CA SER A 75 -14.66 6.94 10.69
C SER A 75 -13.42 6.41 9.98
N ILE A 76 -12.93 7.11 8.96
CA ILE A 76 -11.62 6.80 8.40
C ILE A 76 -10.60 7.35 9.40
N ASN A 77 -10.25 6.57 10.41
CA ASN A 77 -9.19 6.91 11.36
C ASN A 77 -7.85 6.87 10.61
N THR A 78 -7.39 8.01 10.10
CA THR A 78 -6.09 8.09 9.41
C THR A 78 -5.28 9.34 9.78
N ASN A 79 -5.86 10.30 10.50
CA ASN A 79 -5.21 11.58 10.83
C ASN A 79 -3.95 11.45 11.72
N GLN A 80 -3.74 10.31 12.40
CA GLN A 80 -2.50 10.06 13.16
C GLN A 80 -1.36 9.46 12.32
N THR A 81 -1.58 9.16 11.03
CA THR A 81 -0.61 8.34 10.26
C THR A 81 0.40 9.11 9.43
N GLU A 82 0.15 10.33 8.96
CA GLU A 82 1.07 10.96 8.00
C GLU A 82 2.31 11.59 8.65
N GLN A 83 2.12 12.41 9.69
CA GLN A 83 3.25 12.97 10.44
C GLN A 83 4.08 11.86 11.13
N SER A 84 3.42 10.84 11.66
CA SER A 84 4.12 9.69 12.24
C SER A 84 4.87 8.86 11.19
N LYS A 85 4.34 8.69 9.98
CA LYS A 85 5.06 8.09 8.85
C LYS A 85 6.29 8.91 8.46
N LEU A 86 6.19 10.23 8.39
CA LEU A 86 7.33 11.10 8.06
C LEU A 86 8.46 10.93 9.08
N HIS A 87 8.16 10.98 10.38
CA HIS A 87 9.17 10.73 11.42
C HIS A 87 9.75 9.30 11.39
N GLN A 88 8.96 8.30 11.00
CA GLN A 88 9.48 6.95 10.79
C GLN A 88 10.45 6.89 9.60
N LEU A 89 10.18 7.62 8.52
CA LEU A 89 11.05 7.67 7.34
C LEU A 89 12.41 8.33 7.63
N GLU A 90 12.44 9.39 8.46
CA GLU A 90 13.68 10.07 8.87
C GLU A 90 14.70 9.10 9.49
N ASN A 91 14.23 8.13 10.28
CA ASN A 91 15.07 7.12 10.92
C ASN A 91 15.33 5.90 10.01
N LEU A 92 14.39 5.60 9.12
CA LEU A 92 14.45 4.43 8.24
C LEU A 92 15.48 4.59 7.12
N LEU A 93 15.54 5.75 6.48
CA LEU A 93 16.42 5.95 5.31
C LEU A 93 17.91 5.75 5.65
N PRO A 94 18.47 6.34 6.73
CA PRO A 94 19.86 6.09 7.11
C PRO A 94 20.12 4.62 7.43
N LEU A 95 19.18 3.94 8.10
CA LEU A 95 19.29 2.52 8.40
C LEU A 95 19.34 1.67 7.12
N ARG A 96 18.49 1.97 6.14
CA ARG A 96 18.48 1.26 4.85
C ARG A 96 19.76 1.50 4.06
N ASN A 97 20.28 2.72 4.03
CA ASN A 97 21.57 3.02 3.40
C ASN A 97 22.70 2.19 4.03
N ARG A 98 22.70 2.04 5.35
CA ARG A 98 23.69 1.21 6.06
C ARG A 98 23.55 -0.28 5.76
N ILE A 99 22.32 -0.81 5.67
CA ILE A 99 22.08 -2.21 5.29
C ILE A 99 22.60 -2.45 3.86
N ILE A 100 22.26 -1.59 2.91
CA ILE A 100 22.72 -1.67 1.52
C ILE A 100 24.24 -1.61 1.46
N GLY A 101 24.87 -0.66 2.16
CA GLY A 101 26.32 -0.55 2.23
C GLY A 101 27.02 -1.80 2.76
N VAL A 102 26.48 -2.41 3.82
CA VAL A 102 27.00 -3.68 4.37
C VAL A 102 26.87 -4.83 3.37
N MET A 103 25.76 -4.91 2.64
CA MET A 103 25.55 -5.92 1.60
C MET A 103 26.54 -5.75 0.44
N LEU A 104 26.74 -4.52 -0.03
CA LEU A 104 27.73 -4.21 -1.07
C LEU A 104 29.15 -4.55 -0.64
N ARG A 105 29.52 -4.18 0.60
CA ARG A 105 30.82 -4.52 1.17
C ARG A 105 31.05 -6.02 1.19
N LYS A 106 30.06 -6.77 1.68
CA LYS A 106 30.14 -8.22 1.75
C LYS A 106 30.37 -8.81 0.36
N ALA A 107 29.54 -8.43 -0.62
CA ALA A 107 29.64 -8.93 -1.98
C ALA A 107 30.97 -8.56 -2.65
N ARG A 108 31.47 -7.33 -2.46
CA ARG A 108 32.77 -6.92 -3.01
C ARG A 108 33.92 -7.75 -2.43
N ILE A 109 33.91 -8.00 -1.11
CA ILE A 109 34.94 -8.81 -0.44
C ILE A 109 34.87 -10.26 -0.94
N GLU A 110 33.67 -10.84 -1.06
CA GLU A 110 33.48 -12.19 -1.57
C GLU A 110 33.92 -12.34 -3.03
N ALA A 111 33.74 -11.30 -3.84
CA ALA A 111 34.24 -11.25 -5.21
C ALA A 111 35.75 -10.96 -5.33
N GLY A 112 36.42 -10.60 -4.23
CA GLY A 112 37.86 -10.27 -4.22
C GLY A 112 38.22 -8.97 -4.95
N ILE A 113 37.25 -8.08 -5.20
CA ILE A 113 37.43 -6.85 -5.99
C ILE A 113 37.89 -5.70 -5.07
N SER A 114 38.90 -4.95 -5.49
CA SER A 114 39.39 -3.76 -4.75
C SER A 114 38.46 -2.54 -4.93
N PHE A 115 38.64 -1.50 -4.10
CA PHE A 115 37.88 -0.25 -4.25
C PHE A 115 38.21 0.45 -5.57
N GLU A 116 39.47 0.37 -5.98
CA GLU A 116 40.00 0.95 -7.21
C GLU A 116 39.44 0.26 -8.45
N GLU A 117 39.35 -1.07 -8.43
CA GLU A 117 38.77 -1.85 -9.53
C GLU A 117 37.26 -1.59 -9.65
N LEU A 118 36.52 -1.62 -8.53
CA LEU A 118 35.08 -1.37 -8.56
C LEU A 118 34.77 0.07 -8.97
N GLY A 119 35.52 1.04 -8.44
CA GLY A 119 35.38 2.46 -8.80
C GLY A 119 35.57 2.70 -10.30
N LYS A 120 36.56 2.03 -10.93
CA LYS A 120 36.76 2.10 -12.39
C LYS A 120 35.59 1.53 -13.18
N HIS A 121 34.98 0.43 -12.75
CA HIS A 121 33.85 -0.19 -13.45
C HIS A 121 32.58 0.67 -13.40
N VAL A 122 32.40 1.45 -12.34
CA VAL A 122 31.19 2.24 -12.07
C VAL A 122 31.44 3.74 -12.31
N GLU A 123 32.64 4.10 -12.79
CA GLU A 123 33.04 5.49 -13.06
C GLU A 123 32.97 6.43 -11.82
N VAL A 124 33.28 5.91 -10.64
CA VAL A 124 33.33 6.66 -9.38
C VAL A 124 34.67 6.54 -8.67
N LYS A 125 34.98 7.48 -7.79
CA LYS A 125 36.24 7.44 -7.03
C LYS A 125 36.24 6.32 -5.97
N PRO A 126 37.38 5.70 -5.65
CA PRO A 126 37.46 4.65 -4.61
C PRO A 126 36.90 5.10 -3.25
N GLU A 127 37.07 6.38 -2.91
CA GLU A 127 36.54 6.96 -1.68
C GLU A 127 35.01 6.98 -1.66
N GLN A 128 34.35 7.13 -2.82
CA GLN A 128 32.88 7.08 -2.92
C GLN A 128 32.38 5.65 -2.69
N ILE A 129 33.03 4.63 -3.26
CA ILE A 129 32.72 3.22 -2.97
C ILE A 129 32.81 2.96 -1.46
N LYS A 130 33.87 3.45 -0.82
CA LYS A 130 34.03 3.30 0.63
C LYS A 130 32.90 3.97 1.41
N ALA A 131 32.45 5.15 0.98
CA ALA A 131 31.38 5.90 1.63
C ALA A 131 29.99 5.26 1.43
N PHE A 132 29.77 4.62 0.29
CA PHE A 132 28.60 3.77 0.01
C PHE A 132 28.58 2.55 0.95
N GLU A 133 29.70 1.84 1.08
CA GLU A 133 29.81 0.66 1.94
C GLU A 133 29.60 0.93 3.44
N THR A 134 29.91 2.15 3.90
CA THR A 134 29.65 2.56 5.29
C THR A 134 28.21 3.03 5.53
N GLY A 135 27.44 3.24 4.45
CA GLY A 135 26.11 3.84 4.49
C GLY A 135 26.13 5.32 4.86
N THR A 136 27.30 5.97 4.79
CA THR A 136 27.45 7.40 5.09
C THR A 136 26.85 8.24 3.97
N PHE A 137 26.98 7.76 2.74
CA PHE A 137 26.27 8.30 1.57
C PHE A 137 25.28 7.25 1.05
N ALA A 138 24.10 7.71 0.66
CA ALA A 138 23.19 6.91 -0.12
C ALA A 138 23.84 6.57 -1.46
N VAL A 139 23.69 5.32 -1.90
CA VAL A 139 24.12 4.89 -3.23
C VAL A 139 23.05 5.35 -4.21
N PRO A 140 23.35 6.24 -5.18
CA PRO A 140 22.37 6.59 -6.18
C PRO A 140 22.07 5.37 -7.07
N LEU A 141 20.84 5.30 -7.58
CA LEU A 141 20.30 4.08 -8.17
C LEU A 141 21.09 3.58 -9.40
N PRO A 142 21.51 4.43 -10.35
CA PRO A 142 22.32 3.99 -11.49
C PRO A 142 23.67 3.39 -11.08
N GLU A 143 24.34 3.98 -10.09
CA GLU A 143 25.58 3.47 -9.54
C GLU A 143 25.35 2.14 -8.82
N LEU A 144 24.24 2.00 -8.09
CA LEU A 144 23.87 0.72 -7.47
C LEU A 144 23.62 -0.37 -8.53
N GLU A 145 22.95 -0.05 -9.64
CA GLU A 145 22.73 -0.97 -10.77
C GLU A 145 24.06 -1.42 -11.38
N MET A 146 24.98 -0.49 -11.63
CA MET A 146 26.31 -0.78 -12.16
C MET A 146 27.16 -1.61 -11.19
N ILE A 147 27.09 -1.33 -9.88
CA ILE A 147 27.75 -2.16 -8.86
C ILE A 147 27.15 -3.56 -8.85
N CYS A 148 25.82 -3.71 -8.95
CA CYS A 148 25.18 -5.02 -9.01
C CYS A 148 25.65 -5.82 -10.22
N LEU A 149 25.75 -5.19 -11.40
CA LEU A 149 26.30 -5.84 -12.59
C LEU A 149 27.76 -6.27 -12.38
N ALA A 150 28.60 -5.40 -11.84
CA ALA A 150 30.02 -5.70 -11.59
C ALA A 150 30.23 -6.82 -10.56
N LEU A 151 29.33 -6.94 -9.57
CA LEU A 151 29.40 -7.95 -8.51
C LEU A 151 28.51 -9.17 -8.76
N ASN A 152 27.86 -9.26 -9.93
CA ASN A 152 26.91 -10.31 -10.29
C ASN A 152 25.78 -10.51 -9.26
N LEU A 153 25.22 -9.40 -8.76
CA LEU A 153 24.11 -9.37 -7.80
C LEU A 153 22.79 -9.02 -8.49
N SER A 154 21.68 -9.40 -7.86
CA SER A 154 20.36 -8.93 -8.28
C SER A 154 19.95 -7.67 -7.52
N MET A 155 19.44 -6.66 -8.23
CA MET A 155 18.80 -5.47 -7.63
C MET A 155 17.69 -5.84 -6.62
N ARG A 156 17.06 -7.00 -6.80
CA ARG A 156 16.00 -7.50 -5.92
C ARG A 156 16.50 -7.78 -4.49
N GLU A 157 17.78 -8.08 -4.32
CA GLU A 157 18.38 -8.37 -3.02
C GLU A 157 18.39 -7.13 -2.11
N PHE A 158 18.47 -5.93 -2.68
CA PHE A 158 18.54 -4.67 -1.94
C PHE A 158 17.16 -4.05 -1.63
N GLN A 159 16.10 -4.58 -2.23
CA GLN A 159 14.73 -4.13 -2.00
C GLN A 159 14.31 -4.38 -0.55
N ASP A 160 13.43 -3.50 -0.02
CA ASP A 160 12.92 -3.69 1.33
C ASP A 160 11.92 -4.84 1.30
N GLN A 161 12.14 -5.88 2.09
CA GLN A 161 11.22 -7.02 2.16
C GLN A 161 10.56 -7.14 3.53
N GLN A 162 11.15 -6.56 4.58
CA GLN A 162 10.69 -6.76 5.97
C GLN A 162 10.36 -5.45 6.69
N GLY A 163 10.94 -4.33 6.26
CA GLY A 163 10.65 -3.01 6.77
C GLY A 163 9.25 -2.54 6.38
N PRO A 164 8.81 -1.40 6.95
CA PRO A 164 7.45 -0.89 6.72
C PRO A 164 7.19 -0.55 5.25
N ILE A 165 8.21 -0.12 4.48
CA ILE A 165 8.09 0.15 3.04
C ILE A 165 7.93 -1.16 2.28
N GLY A 166 8.73 -2.18 2.61
CA GLY A 166 8.64 -3.50 2.00
C GLY A 166 7.28 -4.17 2.23
N LYS A 167 6.79 -4.13 3.48
CA LYS A 167 5.46 -4.62 3.84
C LYS A 167 4.34 -3.89 3.09
N TRP A 168 4.44 -2.56 2.98
CA TRP A 168 3.50 -1.77 2.18
C TRP A 168 3.51 -2.16 0.70
N ALA A 169 4.68 -2.33 0.10
CA ALA A 169 4.81 -2.73 -1.30
C ALA A 169 4.25 -4.14 -1.55
N LEU A 170 4.52 -5.08 -0.65
CA LEU A 170 3.95 -6.43 -0.70
C LEU A 170 2.42 -6.40 -0.58
N GLN A 171 1.89 -5.60 0.35
CA GLN A 171 0.45 -5.44 0.51
C GLN A 171 -0.19 -4.89 -0.77
N LYS A 172 0.40 -3.86 -1.38
CA LYS A 172 -0.08 -3.29 -2.63
C LYS A 172 -0.12 -4.33 -3.75
N LYS A 173 0.97 -5.08 -3.91
CA LYS A 173 1.04 -6.17 -4.90
C LYS A 173 0.00 -7.27 -4.65
N SER A 174 -0.26 -7.63 -3.40
CA SER A 174 -1.31 -8.61 -3.05
C SER A 174 -2.71 -8.09 -3.38
N VAL A 175 -2.96 -6.80 -3.18
CA VAL A 175 -4.23 -6.16 -3.58
C VAL A 175 -4.37 -6.17 -5.10
N ASP A 176 -3.31 -5.78 -5.84
CA ASP A 176 -3.32 -5.81 -7.31
C ASP A 176 -3.62 -7.22 -7.82
N GLY A 177 -2.94 -8.25 -7.28
CA GLY A 177 -3.20 -9.64 -7.66
C GLY A 177 -4.61 -10.14 -7.28
N PHE A 178 -5.21 -9.62 -6.21
CA PHE A 178 -6.61 -9.91 -5.88
C PHE A 178 -7.57 -9.26 -6.88
N LEU A 179 -7.30 -8.02 -7.30
CA LEU A 179 -8.12 -7.29 -8.28
C LEU A 179 -8.05 -7.90 -9.69
N GLU A 180 -6.99 -8.64 -10.01
CA GLU A 180 -6.86 -9.41 -11.25
C GLU A 180 -7.70 -10.70 -11.27
N LEU A 181 -8.21 -11.17 -10.13
CA LEU A 181 -9.03 -12.38 -10.08
C LEU A 181 -10.39 -12.16 -10.78
N PRO A 182 -11.02 -13.22 -11.32
CA PRO A 182 -12.38 -13.15 -11.83
C PRO A 182 -13.37 -12.57 -10.78
N PRO A 183 -14.38 -11.77 -11.19
CA PRO A 183 -15.29 -11.09 -10.25
C PRO A 183 -16.04 -12.04 -9.30
N ASP A 184 -16.43 -13.21 -9.77
CA ASP A 184 -17.04 -14.28 -8.99
C ASP A 184 -16.09 -14.83 -7.92
N MET A 185 -14.80 -14.96 -8.24
CA MET A 185 -13.76 -15.36 -7.29
C MET A 185 -13.52 -14.28 -6.24
N GLN A 186 -13.43 -13.00 -6.64
CA GLN A 186 -13.31 -11.89 -5.70
C GLN A 186 -14.48 -11.86 -4.71
N GLN A 187 -15.71 -12.04 -5.20
CA GLN A 187 -16.91 -12.12 -4.37
C GLN A 187 -16.91 -13.34 -3.45
N PHE A 188 -16.43 -14.49 -3.93
CA PHE A 188 -16.33 -15.71 -3.12
C PHE A 188 -15.34 -15.50 -1.96
N ILE A 189 -14.13 -15.00 -2.25
CA ILE A 189 -13.09 -14.80 -1.23
C ILE A 189 -13.48 -13.74 -0.21
N SER A 190 -14.19 -12.69 -0.62
CA SER A 190 -14.56 -11.56 0.24
C SER A 190 -15.62 -11.88 1.30
N LYS A 191 -16.27 -13.06 1.23
CA LYS A 191 -17.32 -13.46 2.17
C LYS A 191 -16.69 -14.16 3.40
N PRO A 192 -16.86 -13.64 4.63
CA PRO A 192 -16.27 -14.27 5.82
C PRO A 192 -16.70 -15.73 6.04
N ILE A 193 -17.92 -16.08 5.65
CA ILE A 193 -18.44 -17.45 5.75
C ILE A 193 -17.65 -18.45 4.88
N ASN A 194 -16.91 -17.97 3.88
CA ASN A 194 -16.12 -18.82 3.00
C ASN A 194 -14.71 -19.10 3.52
N LEU A 195 -14.30 -18.48 4.62
CA LEU A 195 -12.98 -18.69 5.22
C LEU A 195 -12.65 -20.18 5.45
N PRO A 196 -13.55 -21.05 5.95
CA PRO A 196 -13.25 -22.47 6.11
C PRO A 196 -12.90 -23.19 4.79
N TYR A 197 -13.50 -22.79 3.67
CA TYR A 197 -13.17 -23.36 2.35
C TYR A 197 -11.77 -22.93 1.90
N LEU A 198 -11.41 -21.67 2.14
CA LEU A 198 -10.09 -21.15 1.81
C LEU A 198 -8.99 -21.80 2.66
N GLU A 199 -9.23 -21.97 3.96
CA GLU A 199 -8.32 -22.70 4.86
C GLU A 199 -8.14 -24.16 4.43
N LEU A 200 -9.23 -24.83 4.01
CA LEU A 200 -9.15 -26.18 3.48
C LEU A 200 -8.32 -26.22 2.18
N ALA A 201 -8.59 -25.32 1.23
CA ALA A 201 -7.83 -25.23 -0.01
C ALA A 201 -6.33 -24.98 0.24
N GLN A 202 -5.99 -24.13 1.21
CA GLN A 202 -4.62 -23.88 1.62
C GLN A 202 -3.96 -25.14 2.19
N ARG A 203 -4.63 -25.86 3.09
CA ARG A 203 -4.09 -27.12 3.64
C ARG A 203 -3.87 -28.16 2.56
N LEU A 204 -4.79 -28.27 1.61
CA LEU A 204 -4.69 -29.21 0.48
C LEU A 204 -3.49 -28.88 -0.42
N SER A 205 -3.21 -27.59 -0.68
CA SER A 205 -2.09 -27.19 -1.55
C SER A 205 -0.71 -27.46 -0.94
N GLU A 206 -0.62 -27.55 0.39
CA GLU A 206 0.61 -27.87 1.12
C GLU A 206 0.88 -29.39 1.23
N MET A 207 -0.06 -30.24 0.82
CA MET A 207 0.07 -31.70 0.91
C MET A 207 0.91 -32.30 -0.22
N SER A 208 1.57 -33.43 0.07
CA SER A 208 2.22 -34.23 -0.98
C SER A 208 1.19 -34.85 -1.93
N VAL A 209 1.59 -35.04 -3.19
CA VAL A 209 0.72 -35.59 -4.24
C VAL A 209 0.09 -36.92 -3.83
N ASP A 210 0.84 -37.81 -3.18
CA ASP A 210 0.33 -39.12 -2.75
C ASP A 210 -0.73 -38.99 -1.65
N ARG A 211 -0.58 -38.03 -0.74
CA ARG A 211 -1.60 -37.76 0.28
C ARG A 211 -2.86 -37.16 -0.34
N LEU A 212 -2.72 -36.28 -1.33
CA LEU A 212 -3.87 -35.73 -2.07
C LEU A 212 -4.65 -36.83 -2.79
N ARG A 213 -3.97 -37.79 -3.43
CA ARG A 213 -4.63 -38.94 -4.09
C ARG A 213 -5.40 -39.80 -3.11
N SER A 214 -4.80 -40.14 -1.96
CA SER A 214 -5.47 -40.94 -0.93
C SER A 214 -6.72 -40.25 -0.37
N VAL A 215 -6.68 -38.93 -0.18
CA VAL A 215 -7.88 -38.16 0.22
C VAL A 215 -8.96 -38.19 -0.88
N ALA A 216 -8.57 -38.05 -2.14
CA ALA A 216 -9.51 -38.10 -3.27
C ALA A 216 -10.17 -39.48 -3.43
N GLU A 217 -9.40 -40.56 -3.28
CA GLU A 217 -9.89 -41.94 -3.29
C GLU A 217 -10.89 -42.17 -2.16
N GLY A 218 -10.57 -41.73 -0.94
CA GLY A 218 -11.49 -41.84 0.21
C GLY A 218 -12.79 -41.05 0.01
N LEU A 219 -12.74 -39.87 -0.62
CA LEU A 219 -13.97 -39.12 -0.93
C LEU A 219 -14.83 -39.80 -2.01
N LEU A 220 -14.20 -40.42 -3.00
CA LEU A 220 -14.88 -41.21 -4.04
C LEU A 220 -15.59 -42.43 -3.46
N GLU A 221 -14.96 -43.15 -2.53
CA GLU A 221 -15.57 -44.32 -1.87
C GLU A 221 -16.78 -43.97 -1.01
N ILE A 222 -16.83 -42.77 -0.42
CA ILE A 222 -17.96 -42.33 0.43
C ILE A 222 -19.13 -41.78 -0.40
N THR A 223 -18.90 -41.45 -1.68
CA THR A 223 -19.90 -40.84 -2.56
C THR A 223 -20.52 -41.82 -3.58
N LEU A 224 -20.07 -43.08 -3.59
CA LEU A 224 -20.61 -44.21 -4.37
C LEU A 224 -21.47 -45.12 -3.48
#